data_AF-A0AA37T525-F1
#
_entry.id   AF-A0AA37T525-F1
#
_cell.length_a   1.000
_cell.length_b   1.000
_cell.length_c   1.000
_cell.angle_alpha   90.00
_cell.angle_beta   90.00
_cell.angle_gamma   90.00
#
_symmetry.space_group_name_H-M   'P 1'
#
loop_
_entity.id
_entity.type
_entity.pdbx_description
1 polymer ?
#
loop_
_entity_poly.entity_id
_entity_poly.type
_entity_poly.pdbx_seq_one_letter_code
_entity_poly.pdbx_strand_id
1 'polypeptide(L)'
;MSLKEWIFNILVAIDKLCNTLCRGSHEVTVSARIGHFANLDGFRYRAYWKLLEWIIDFSFYPVEGPGHCIQARDTNTHKKYELGNDIMRGVFAIAVIIVCTLISIVTWTLYALRLVRPD
;
A
#
# COMPACT_ATOMS: atom_id res chain seq x y z
N MET A 1 12.17 4.70 21.77
CA MET A 1 11.40 5.09 20.58
C MET A 1 11.90 6.44 20.11
N SER A 2 12.51 6.49 18.93
CA SER A 2 12.97 7.71 18.27
C SER A 2 11.81 8.45 17.60
N LEU A 3 12.02 9.72 17.24
CA LEU A 3 11.03 10.50 16.49
C LEU A 3 10.64 9.81 15.16
N LYS A 4 11.61 9.20 14.46
CA LYS A 4 11.38 8.49 13.20
C LYS A 4 10.46 7.28 13.39
N GLU A 5 10.74 6.46 14.41
CA GLU A 5 9.91 5.30 14.75
C GLU A 5 8.50 5.72 15.15
N TRP A 6 8.35 6.82 15.89
CA TRP A 6 7.05 7.35 16.27
C TRP A 6 6.23 7.82 15.06
N ILE A 7 6.84 8.58 14.14
CA ILE A 7 6.19 9.02 12.90
C ILE A 7 5.81 7.80 12.04
N PHE A 8 6.71 6.84 11.89
CA PHE A 8 6.44 5.61 11.14
C PHE A 8 5.24 4.85 11.71
N ASN A 9 5.18 4.66 13.03
CA ASN A 9 4.08 3.98 13.69
C ASN A 9 2.73 4.69 13.49
N ILE A 10 2.72 6.03 13.47
CA ILE A 10 1.50 6.80 13.15
C ILE A 10 1.08 6.58 11.71
N LEU A 11 2.01 6.63 10.75
CA LEU A 11 1.69 6.39 9.34
C LEU A 11 1.13 4.97 9.13
N VAL A 12 1.72 3.95 9.78
CA VAL A 12 1.19 2.58 9.78
C VAL A 12 -0.20 2.50 10.40
N ALA A 13 -0.46 3.22 11.50
CA ALA A 13 -1.77 3.23 12.13
C ALA A 13 -2.84 3.90 11.24
N ILE A 14 -2.50 5.01 10.57
CA ILE A 14 -3.37 5.68 9.59
C ILE A 14 -3.66 4.74 8.41
N ASP A 15 -2.65 4.05 7.90
CA ASP A 15 -2.81 3.11 6.81
C ASP A 15 -3.76 1.94 7.16
N LYS A 16 -3.58 1.35 8.35
CA LYS A 16 -4.49 0.31 8.88
C LYS A 16 -5.91 0.83 9.10
N LEU A 17 -6.06 2.08 9.55
CA LEU A 17 -7.36 2.74 9.68
C LEU A 17 -8.04 2.88 8.31
N CYS A 18 -7.33 3.37 7.30
CA CYS A 18 -7.84 3.50 5.93
C CYS A 18 -8.25 2.13 5.35
N ASN A 19 -7.45 1.09 5.59
CA ASN A 19 -7.80 -0.27 5.18
C ASN A 19 -9.12 -0.72 5.83
N THR A 20 -9.29 -0.48 7.14
CA THR A 20 -10.51 -0.80 7.89
C THR A 20 -11.73 -0.06 7.37
N LEU A 21 -11.62 1.25 7.12
CA LEU A 21 -12.68 2.06 6.53
C LEU A 21 -13.10 1.53 5.15
N CYS A 22 -12.15 0.93 4.42
CA CYS A 22 -12.37 0.25 3.14
C CYS A 22 -12.73 -1.25 3.29
N ARG A 23 -13.32 -1.64 4.44
CA ARG A 23 -13.73 -3.02 4.78
C ARG A 23 -12.61 -4.05 4.74
N GLY A 24 -11.37 -3.61 4.96
CA GLY A 24 -10.21 -4.46 5.20
C GLY A 24 -10.08 -4.84 6.68
N SER A 25 -9.08 -5.65 7.00
CA SER A 25 -8.72 -5.98 8.38
C SER A 25 -7.94 -4.83 9.02
N HIS A 26 -8.25 -4.51 10.29
CA HIS A 26 -7.53 -3.53 11.09
C HIS A 26 -6.11 -3.97 11.48
N GLU A 27 -5.79 -5.26 11.30
CA GLU A 27 -4.48 -5.81 11.60
C GLU A 27 -3.47 -5.60 10.46
N VAL A 28 -3.96 -5.38 9.23
CA VAL A 28 -3.13 -5.37 8.01
C VAL A 28 -3.17 -4.01 7.31
N THR A 29 -2.04 -3.64 6.72
CA THR A 29 -1.91 -2.43 5.90
C THR A 29 -2.62 -2.58 4.55
N VAL A 30 -2.91 -1.45 3.91
CA VAL A 30 -3.41 -1.36 2.53
C VAL A 30 -2.45 -2.09 1.59
N SER A 31 -1.15 -1.81 1.68
CA SER A 31 -0.12 -2.44 0.86
C SER A 31 -0.06 -3.95 1.05
N ALA A 32 -0.14 -4.46 2.29
CA ALA A 32 -0.14 -5.90 2.54
C ALA A 32 -1.39 -6.60 1.98
N ARG A 33 -2.57 -5.96 2.10
CA ARG A 33 -3.82 -6.47 1.51
C ARG A 33 -3.74 -6.53 -0.01
N ILE A 34 -3.22 -5.49 -0.64
CA ILE A 34 -3.05 -5.43 -2.09
C ILE A 34 -2.04 -6.48 -2.55
N GLY A 35 -0.88 -6.57 -1.91
CA GLY A 35 0.14 -7.59 -2.19
C GLY A 35 -0.39 -9.01 -2.04
N HIS A 36 -1.29 -9.27 -1.08
CA HIS A 36 -1.96 -10.55 -0.95
C HIS A 36 -2.86 -10.86 -2.15
N PHE A 37 -3.86 -10.03 -2.46
CA PHE A 37 -4.85 -10.32 -3.50
C PHE A 37 -4.31 -10.18 -4.93
N ALA A 38 -3.28 -9.36 -5.15
CA ALA A 38 -2.60 -9.27 -6.45
C ALA A 38 -1.85 -10.56 -6.78
N ASN A 39 -1.32 -11.24 -5.76
CA ASN A 39 -0.48 -12.42 -5.90
C ASN A 39 -1.18 -13.72 -5.48
N LEU A 40 -2.52 -13.70 -5.39
CA LEU A 40 -3.33 -14.89 -5.21
C LEU A 40 -3.68 -15.50 -6.57
N ASP A 41 -3.20 -16.73 -6.82
CA ASP A 41 -3.42 -17.41 -8.09
C ASP A 41 -4.90 -17.82 -8.28
N GLY A 42 -5.37 -17.79 -9.53
CA GLY A 42 -6.76 -18.12 -9.88
C GLY A 42 -7.82 -17.12 -9.38
N PHE A 43 -7.40 -15.99 -8.78
CA PHE A 43 -8.33 -15.06 -8.17
C PHE A 43 -9.07 -14.16 -9.19
N ARG A 44 -10.41 -14.14 -9.14
CA ARG A 44 -11.25 -13.46 -10.15
C ARG A 44 -11.02 -11.96 -10.30
N TYR A 45 -10.49 -11.30 -9.26
CA TYR A 45 -10.20 -9.86 -9.28
C TYR A 45 -8.70 -9.55 -9.34
N ARG A 46 -7.86 -10.53 -9.66
CA ARG A 46 -6.40 -10.37 -9.66
C ARG A 46 -5.93 -9.17 -10.47
N ALA A 47 -6.52 -8.91 -11.63
CA ALA A 47 -6.17 -7.77 -12.48
C ALA A 47 -6.40 -6.42 -11.79
N TYR A 48 -7.52 -6.27 -11.08
CA TYR A 48 -7.81 -5.07 -10.27
C TYR A 48 -6.75 -4.88 -9.19
N TRP A 49 -6.40 -5.94 -8.45
CA TRP A 49 -5.40 -5.85 -7.38
C TRP A 49 -3.99 -5.63 -7.92
N LYS A 50 -3.64 -6.22 -9.07
CA LYS A 50 -2.37 -5.99 -9.76
C LYS A 50 -2.22 -4.55 -10.25
N LEU A 51 -3.31 -3.92 -10.71
CA LEU A 51 -3.29 -2.50 -11.06
C LEU A 51 -2.98 -1.64 -9.83
N LEU A 52 -3.67 -1.90 -8.70
CA LEU A 52 -3.41 -1.16 -7.46
C LEU A 52 -2.00 -1.41 -6.92
N GLU A 53 -1.51 -2.65 -7.00
CA GLU A 53 -0.14 -3.00 -6.64
C GLU A 53 0.86 -2.19 -7.46
N TRP A 54 0.69 -2.14 -8.78
CA TRP A 54 1.57 -1.36 -9.65
C TRP A 54 1.57 0.14 -9.33
N ILE A 55 0.40 0.73 -9.03
CA ILE A 55 0.28 2.14 -8.66
C ILE A 55 1.04 2.44 -7.36
N ILE A 56 0.86 1.59 -6.35
CA ILE A 56 1.52 1.78 -5.05
C ILE A 56 3.03 1.54 -5.19
N ASP A 57 3.43 0.44 -5.82
CA ASP A 57 4.85 0.13 -6.02
C ASP A 57 5.55 1.26 -6.79
N PHE A 58 4.91 1.85 -7.81
CA PHE A 58 5.46 3.03 -8.51
C PHE A 58 5.61 4.25 -7.59
N SER A 59 4.66 4.46 -6.68
CA SER A 59 4.65 5.61 -5.77
C SER A 59 5.77 5.54 -4.74
N PHE A 60 6.07 4.33 -4.26
CA PHE A 60 7.11 4.09 -3.24
C PHE A 60 8.47 3.75 -3.84
N TYR A 61 8.55 3.35 -5.11
CA TYR A 61 9.80 2.96 -5.78
C TYR A 61 10.99 3.89 -5.52
N PRO A 62 10.87 5.23 -5.60
CA PRO A 62 12.05 6.10 -5.46
C PRO A 62 12.68 6.10 -4.07
N VAL A 63 11.94 5.63 -3.05
CA VAL A 63 12.37 5.55 -1.65
C VAL A 63 12.67 4.10 -1.25
N GLU A 64 11.81 3.16 -1.64
CA GLU A 64 11.82 1.79 -1.10
C GLU A 64 12.21 0.72 -2.12
N GLY A 65 12.46 1.09 -3.37
CA GLY A 65 12.77 0.12 -4.42
C GLY A 65 11.55 -0.70 -4.87
N PRO A 66 11.78 -1.82 -5.59
CA PRO A 66 10.70 -2.59 -6.19
C PRO A 66 9.95 -3.48 -5.19
N GLY A 67 8.65 -3.68 -5.43
CA GLY A 67 7.86 -4.68 -4.72
C GLY A 67 7.45 -4.28 -3.30
N HIS A 68 7.11 -3.01 -3.09
CA HIS A 68 6.61 -2.50 -1.81
C HIS A 68 5.44 -3.33 -1.26
N CYS A 69 4.41 -3.59 -2.08
CA CYS A 69 3.22 -4.33 -1.65
C CYS A 69 3.51 -5.80 -1.31
N ILE A 70 4.36 -6.47 -2.10
CA ILE A 70 4.72 -7.88 -1.85
C ILE A 70 5.56 -8.01 -0.58
N GLN A 71 6.50 -7.09 -0.35
CA GLN A 71 7.30 -7.04 0.87
C GLN A 71 6.42 -6.73 2.09
N ALA A 72 5.48 -5.81 1.97
CA ALA A 72 4.50 -5.51 3.02
C ALA A 72 3.63 -6.74 3.35
N ARG A 73 3.27 -7.55 2.36
CA ARG A 73 2.57 -8.82 2.59
C ARG A 73 3.45 -9.81 3.34
N ASP A 74 4.69 -9.98 2.92
CA ASP A 74 5.59 -11.03 3.45
C ASP A 74 6.09 -10.73 4.87
N THR A 75 6.21 -9.44 5.21
CA THR A 75 6.57 -8.97 6.56
C THR A 75 5.39 -8.89 7.52
N ASN A 76 4.16 -8.96 7.02
CA ASN A 76 2.96 -8.88 7.83
C ASN A 76 2.68 -10.20 8.57
N THR A 77 2.69 -10.16 9.89
CA THR A 77 2.47 -11.33 10.76
C THR A 77 1.02 -11.79 10.81
N HIS A 78 0.07 -10.92 10.44
CA HIS A 78 -1.37 -11.16 10.52
C HIS A 78 -1.95 -11.67 9.19
N LYS A 79 -2.38 -12.92 9.10
CA LYS A 79 -2.80 -13.53 7.82
C LYS A 79 -4.28 -13.35 7.45
N LYS A 80 -5.03 -12.50 8.15
CA LYS A 80 -6.45 -12.26 7.89
C LYS A 80 -6.63 -11.12 6.89
N TYR A 81 -6.85 -11.48 5.63
CA TYR A 81 -7.10 -10.53 4.54
C TYR A 81 -8.57 -10.53 4.14
N GLU A 82 -9.21 -9.37 4.27
CA GLU A 82 -10.62 -9.20 3.94
C GLU A 82 -10.78 -8.63 2.53
N LEU A 83 -11.61 -9.26 1.69
CA LEU A 83 -11.81 -8.81 0.32
C LEU A 83 -12.62 -7.50 0.26
N GLY A 84 -13.55 -7.31 1.19
CA GLY A 84 -14.54 -6.23 1.15
C GLY A 84 -15.59 -6.43 0.05
N ASN A 85 -16.57 -5.54 0.01
CA ASN A 85 -17.64 -5.56 -1.00
C ASN A 85 -17.27 -4.72 -2.25
N ASP A 86 -18.02 -4.92 -3.33
CA ASP A 86 -17.71 -4.36 -4.65
C ASP A 86 -17.71 -2.83 -4.67
N ILE A 87 -18.66 -2.19 -3.98
CA ILE A 87 -18.75 -0.73 -3.87
C ILE A 87 -17.52 -0.18 -3.14
N MET A 88 -17.14 -0.78 -2.02
CA MET A 88 -15.98 -0.34 -1.26
C MET A 88 -14.67 -0.59 -1.99
N ARG A 89 -14.57 -1.60 -2.87
CA ARG A 89 -13.41 -1.74 -3.77
C ARG A 89 -13.32 -0.58 -4.77
N GLY A 90 -14.44 -0.10 -5.29
CA GLY A 90 -14.46 1.11 -6.11
C GLY A 90 -13.93 2.33 -5.35
N VAL A 91 -14.48 2.59 -4.16
CA VAL A 91 -14.05 3.70 -3.28
C VAL A 91 -12.57 3.57 -2.91
N PHE A 92 -12.14 2.36 -2.55
CA PHE A 92 -10.77 2.05 -2.19
C PHE A 92 -9.79 2.35 -3.33
N ALA A 93 -10.13 1.97 -4.57
CA ALA A 93 -9.28 2.26 -5.72
C ALA A 93 -9.13 3.77 -5.96
N ILE A 94 -10.23 4.54 -5.85
CA ILE A 94 -10.18 5.99 -5.98
C ILE A 94 -9.29 6.61 -4.89
N ALA A 95 -9.43 6.16 -3.64
CA ALA A 95 -8.61 6.63 -2.54
C ALA A 95 -7.12 6.31 -2.75
N VAL A 96 -6.79 5.09 -3.18
CA VAL A 96 -5.43 4.67 -3.52
C VAL A 96 -4.87 5.57 -4.60
N ILE A 97 -5.59 5.80 -5.71
CA ILE A 97 -5.11 6.65 -6.82
C ILE A 97 -4.80 8.07 -6.35
N ILE A 98 -5.72 8.70 -5.60
CA ILE A 98 -5.53 10.08 -5.12
C ILE A 98 -4.31 10.17 -4.20
N VAL A 99 -4.24 9.32 -3.19
CA VAL A 99 -3.14 9.33 -2.22
C VAL A 99 -1.81 8.99 -2.88
N CYS A 100 -1.78 7.98 -3.74
CA CYS A 100 -0.57 7.56 -4.47
C CYS A 100 -0.08 8.63 -5.45
N THR A 101 -0.98 9.42 -6.05
CA THR A 101 -0.59 10.56 -6.88
C THR A 101 0.16 11.60 -6.04
N LEU A 102 -0.35 11.95 -4.85
CA LEU A 102 0.30 12.90 -3.95
C LEU A 102 1.65 12.36 -3.44
N ILE A 103 1.69 11.09 -3.02
CA ILE A 103 2.93 10.43 -2.59
C ILE A 103 3.94 10.42 -3.73
N SER A 104 3.52 10.03 -4.95
CA SER A 104 4.38 10.00 -6.13
C SER A 104 5.00 11.36 -6.42
N ILE A 105 4.24 12.46 -6.35
CA ILE A 105 4.78 13.80 -6.56
C ILE A 105 5.93 14.06 -5.57
N VAL A 106 5.75 13.71 -4.30
CA VAL A 106 6.77 13.92 -3.27
C VAL A 106 7.97 12.99 -3.48
N THR A 107 7.77 11.68 -3.56
CA THR A 107 8.86 10.69 -3.63
C THR A 107 9.70 10.86 -4.89
N TRP A 108 9.07 11.07 -6.05
CA TRP A 108 9.77 11.30 -7.31
C TRP A 108 10.48 12.65 -7.35
N THR A 109 9.92 13.70 -6.74
CA THR A 109 10.64 14.99 -6.61
C THR A 109 11.89 14.83 -5.75
N LEU A 110 11.78 14.17 -4.59
CA LEU A 110 12.93 13.92 -3.72
C LEU A 110 14.02 13.09 -4.43
N TYR A 111 13.62 12.10 -5.23
CA TYR A 111 14.53 11.28 -6.02
C TYR A 111 15.20 12.07 -7.15
N ALA A 112 14.44 12.90 -7.87
CA ALA A 112 15.00 13.79 -8.89
C ALA A 112 16.02 14.78 -8.30
N LEU A 113 15.79 15.24 -7.07
CA LEU A 113 16.73 16.07 -6.30
C LEU A 113 17.87 15.27 -5.65
N ARG A 114 17.91 13.94 -5.83
CA ARG A 114 18.91 13.02 -5.26
C ARG A 114 18.98 13.02 -3.73
N LEU A 115 17.87 13.35 -3.08
CA LEU A 115 17.73 13.35 -1.62
C LEU A 115 17.37 11.97 -1.06
N VAL A 116 16.78 11.12 -1.90
CA VAL A 116 16.46 9.72 -1.62
C VAL A 116 16.97 8.85 -2.76
N ARG A 117 17.14 7.57 -2.47
CA ARG A 117 17.48 6.53 -3.43
C ARG A 117 16.70 5.27 -3.03
N PRO A 118 16.32 4.43 -4.00
CA PRO A 118 15.76 3.12 -3.70
C PRO A 118 16.78 2.33 -2.88
N ASP A 119 16.33 1.82 -1.75
CA ASP A 119 17.08 0.90 -0.89
C ASP A 119 17.13 -0.52 -1.50
#